data_AF-A0A7V2EKK7-F1
#
_entry.id   AF-A0A7V2EKK7-F1
#
_cell.length_a   1.000
_cell.length_b   1.000
_cell.length_c   1.000
_cell.angle_alpha   90.00
_cell.angle_beta   90.00
_cell.angle_gamma   90.00
#
_symmetry.space_group_name_H-M   'P 1'
#
loop_
_entity.id
_entity.type
_entity.pdbx_description
1 polymer ?
#
loop_
_entity_poly.entity_id
_entity_poly.type
_entity_poly.pdbx_seq_one_letter_code
_entity_poly.pdbx_strand_id
1 'polypeptide(L)'
;MRFIAEFILSVVELLESEARAFKLNILSLVSYLVFLAAGMLVLLVGAALILWGFYKLLITAIDPIAGAFIVGGITLIIGFLIIYGIRRTAAR
;
A
#
# COMPACT_ATOMS: atom_id res chain seq x y z
N MET A 1 21.75 31.12 39.68
CA MET A 1 21.14 29.77 39.69
C MET A 1 19.71 29.74 39.15
N ARG A 2 18.85 30.71 39.50
CA ARG A 2 17.43 30.76 39.03
C ARG A 2 17.27 30.79 37.49
N PHE A 3 18.07 31.59 36.80
CA PHE A 3 18.07 31.69 35.34
C PHE A 3 18.37 30.37 34.62
N ILE A 4 19.31 29.57 35.15
CA ILE A 4 19.68 28.27 34.56
C ILE A 4 18.53 27.27 34.75
N ALA A 5 17.86 27.30 35.90
CA ALA A 5 16.70 26.44 36.15
C ALA A 5 15.51 26.79 35.24
N GLU A 6 15.23 28.09 35.03
CA GLU A 6 14.18 28.57 34.12
C GLU A 6 14.48 28.22 32.66
N PHE A 7 15.75 28.32 32.24
CA PHE A 7 16.19 27.91 30.91
C PHE A 7 16.08 26.39 30.69
N ILE A 8 16.46 25.58 31.69
CA ILE A 8 16.33 24.12 31.60
C ILE A 8 14.85 23.72 31.53
N LEU A 9 13.98 24.35 32.33
CA LEU A 9 12.55 24.10 32.30
C LEU A 9 11.93 24.43 30.93
N SER A 10 12.27 25.57 30.34
CA SER A 10 11.72 25.95 29.03
C SER A 10 12.18 25.01 27.90
N VAL A 11 13.42 24.52 27.93
CA VAL A 11 13.92 23.52 26.98
C VAL A 11 13.20 22.18 27.15
N VAL A 12 12.95 21.75 28.39
CA VAL A 12 12.22 20.50 28.67
C VAL A 12 10.76 20.60 28.20
N GLU A 13 10.08 21.72 28.45
CA GLU A 13 8.72 21.96 27.97
C GLU A 13 8.65 21.95 26.43
N LEU A 14 9.64 22.56 25.76
CA LEU A 14 9.75 22.53 24.30
C LEU A 14 9.88 21.08 23.80
N LEU A 15 10.78 20.29 24.38
CA LEU A 15 11.00 18.89 24.00
C LEU A 15 9.76 18.02 24.26
N GLU A 16 9.04 18.24 25.36
CA GLU A 16 7.78 17.53 25.61
C GLU A 16 6.69 17.86 24.60
N SER A 17 6.65 19.11 24.13
CA SER A 17 5.68 19.55 23.12
C SER A 17 5.99 18.91 21.75
N GLU A 18 7.27 18.89 21.35
CA GLU A 18 7.71 18.23 20.12
C GLU A 18 7.53 16.71 20.19
N ALA A 19 7.83 16.07 21.34
CA ALA A 19 7.63 14.64 21.52
C ALA A 19 6.14 14.25 21.38
N ARG A 20 5.23 15.09 21.90
CA ARG A 20 3.78 14.89 21.71
C ARG A 20 3.36 15.05 20.26
N ALA A 21 3.82 16.10 19.58
CA ALA A 21 3.54 16.32 18.16
C ALA A 21 4.09 15.18 17.29
N PHE A 22 5.32 14.73 17.56
CA PHE A 22 5.97 13.62 16.88
C PHE A 22 5.23 12.31 17.09
N LYS A 23 4.78 12.02 18.33
CA LYS A 23 3.96 10.84 18.63
C LYS A 23 2.66 10.83 17.84
N LEU A 24 1.95 11.95 17.76
CA LEU A 24 0.71 12.06 16.99
C LEU A 24 0.94 11.89 15.49
N ASN A 25 2.01 12.48 14.97
CA ASN A 25 2.39 12.35 13.55
C ASN A 25 2.79 10.92 13.19
N ILE A 26 3.54 10.23 14.06
CA ILE A 26 3.85 8.81 13.86
C ILE A 26 2.56 7.99 13.88
N LEU A 27 1.67 8.25 14.85
CA LEU A 27 0.45 7.48 14.98
C LEU A 27 -0.44 7.62 13.73
N SER A 28 -0.57 8.85 13.21
CA SER A 28 -1.32 9.09 11.97
C SER A 28 -0.64 8.43 10.77
N LEU A 29 0.68 8.53 10.63
CA LEU A 29 1.43 7.90 9.55
C LEU A 29 1.29 6.37 9.59
N VAL A 30 1.38 5.76 10.77
CA VAL A 30 1.15 4.32 10.95
C VAL A 30 -0.29 3.95 10.56
N SER A 31 -1.29 4.73 10.98
CA SER A 31 -2.67 4.50 10.56
C SER A 31 -2.83 4.57 9.04
N TYR A 32 -2.26 5.58 8.38
CA TYR A 32 -2.31 5.69 6.91
C TYR A 32 -1.65 4.50 6.22
N LEU A 33 -0.49 4.05 6.70
CA LEU A 33 0.20 2.88 6.14
C LEU A 33 -0.62 1.60 6.32
N VAL A 34 -1.25 1.41 7.48
CA VAL A 34 -2.11 0.26 7.74
C VAL A 34 -3.34 0.27 6.82
N PHE A 35 -4.00 1.43 6.65
CA PHE A 35 -5.12 1.55 5.72
C PHE A 35 -4.70 1.31 4.27
N LEU A 36 -3.54 1.83 3.87
CA LEU A 36 -3.00 1.60 2.53
C LEU A 36 -2.71 0.11 2.31
N ALA A 37 -2.06 -0.55 3.28
CA ALA A 37 -1.80 -1.99 3.21
C ALA A 37 -3.10 -2.82 3.14
N ALA A 38 -4.09 -2.49 3.97
CA ALA A 38 -5.40 -3.13 3.94
C ALA A 38 -6.10 -2.92 2.59
N GLY A 39 -6.06 -1.70 2.04
CA GLY A 39 -6.58 -1.39 0.71
C GLY A 39 -5.90 -2.20 -0.39
N MET A 40 -4.57 -2.32 -0.35
CA MET A 40 -3.81 -3.14 -1.31
C MET A 40 -4.20 -4.62 -1.22
N LEU A 41 -4.38 -5.15 0.00
CA LEU A 41 -4.83 -6.54 0.18
C LEU A 41 -6.22 -6.77 -0.40
N VAL A 42 -7.17 -5.85 -0.16
CA VAL A 42 -8.53 -5.94 -0.73
C VAL A 42 -8.47 -5.92 -2.26
N LEU A 43 -7.65 -5.04 -2.86
CA LEU A 43 -7.47 -4.99 -4.31
C LEU A 43 -6.86 -6.30 -4.87
N LEU A 44 -5.87 -6.87 -4.19
CA LEU A 44 -5.26 -8.15 -4.58
C LEU A 44 -6.27 -9.29 -4.53
N VAL A 45 -7.07 -9.37 -3.47
CA VAL A 45 -8.12 -10.38 -3.34
C VAL A 45 -9.19 -10.19 -4.41
N GLY A 46 -9.63 -8.95 -4.64
CA GLY A 46 -10.61 -8.63 -5.69
C GLY A 46 -10.10 -9.03 -7.08
N ALA A 47 -8.86 -8.70 -7.40
CA ALA A 47 -8.23 -9.11 -8.66
C ALA A 47 -8.14 -10.64 -8.80
N ALA A 48 -7.74 -11.34 -7.74
CA ALA A 48 -7.68 -12.81 -7.74
C ALA A 48 -9.07 -13.44 -7.95
N LEU A 49 -10.12 -12.90 -7.32
CA LEU A 49 -11.49 -13.38 -7.50
C LEU A 49 -12.01 -13.14 -8.92
N ILE A 50 -11.69 -11.99 -9.52
CA ILE A 50 -12.04 -11.69 -10.92
C ILE A 50 -11.37 -12.69 -11.86
N LEU A 51 -10.05 -12.91 -11.70
CA LEU A 51 -9.30 -13.86 -12.53
C LEU A 51 -9.84 -15.29 -12.35
N TRP A 52 -10.17 -15.68 -11.11
CA TRP A 52 -10.77 -16.97 -10.82
C TRP A 52 -12.15 -17.14 -11.47
N GLY A 53 -13.01 -16.12 -11.37
CA GLY A 53 -14.32 -16.12 -12.02
C GLY A 53 -14.21 -16.25 -13.54
N PHE A 54 -13.29 -15.49 -14.14
CA PHE A 54 -13.02 -15.56 -15.58
C PHE A 54 -12.49 -16.94 -15.99
N TYR A 55 -11.58 -17.53 -15.22
CA TYR A 55 -11.11 -18.89 -15.44
C TYR A 55 -12.27 -19.91 -15.38
N LYS A 56 -13.13 -19.81 -14.36
CA LYS A 56 -14.30 -20.70 -14.22
C LYS A 56 -15.28 -20.58 -15.38
N LEU A 57 -15.43 -19.39 -15.97
CA LEU A 57 -16.25 -19.20 -17.17
C LEU A 57 -15.57 -19.76 -18.44
N LEU A 58 -14.24 -19.68 -18.55
CA LEU A 58 -13.52 -20.23 -19.70
C LEU A 58 -13.58 -21.76 -19.73
N ILE A 59 -13.38 -22.43 -18.60
CA ILE A 59 -13.35 -23.90 -18.56
C ILE A 59 -14.70 -24.57 -18.85
N THR A 60 -15.80 -23.81 -18.93
CA THR A 60 -17.08 -24.37 -19.40
C THR A 60 -17.13 -24.48 -20.93
N ALA A 61 -16.29 -23.73 -21.64
CA ALA A 61 -16.26 -23.67 -23.10
C ALA A 61 -15.00 -24.31 -23.72
N ILE A 62 -13.90 -24.36 -22.97
CA ILE A 62 -12.60 -24.86 -23.46
C ILE A 62 -11.91 -25.78 -22.45
N ASP A 63 -10.88 -26.48 -22.91
CA ASP A 63 -10.04 -27.33 -22.06
C ASP A 63 -9.42 -26.54 -20.89
N PRO A 64 -9.37 -27.10 -19.65
CA PRO A 64 -8.82 -26.42 -18.48
C PRO A 64 -7.39 -25.90 -18.66
N ILE A 65 -6.54 -26.64 -19.39
CA ILE A 65 -5.15 -26.25 -19.63
C ILE A 65 -5.11 -25.01 -20.53
N ALA A 66 -5.92 -25.00 -21.60
CA ALA A 66 -6.04 -23.85 -22.48
C ALA A 66 -6.60 -22.61 -21.74
N GLY A 67 -7.59 -22.80 -20.87
CA GLY A 67 -8.14 -21.74 -20.03
C GLY A 67 -7.11 -21.14 -19.08
N ALA A 68 -6.31 -21.98 -18.42
CA ALA A 68 -5.25 -21.51 -17.53
C ALA A 68 -4.18 -20.71 -18.30
N PHE A 69 -3.84 -21.15 -19.51
CA PHE A 69 -2.88 -20.46 -20.37
C PHE A 69 -3.37 -19.07 -20.80
N ILE A 70 -4.65 -18.95 -21.18
CA ILE A 70 -5.26 -17.68 -21.57
C ILE A 70 -5.30 -16.71 -20.39
N VAL A 71 -5.79 -17.16 -19.22
CA VAL A 71 -5.88 -16.34 -18.01
C VAL A 71 -4.49 -15.91 -17.55
N GLY A 72 -3.52 -16.82 -17.55
CA GLY A 72 -2.12 -16.52 -17.22
C GLY A 72 -1.50 -15.51 -18.17
N GLY A 73 -1.72 -15.68 -19.48
CA GLY A 73 -1.25 -14.75 -20.51
C GLY A 73 -1.82 -13.34 -20.33
N ILE A 74 -3.14 -13.23 -20.12
CA ILE A 74 -3.79 -11.94 -19.84
C ILE A 74 -3.22 -11.30 -18.56
N THR A 75 -3.04 -12.09 -17.51
CA THR A 75 -2.48 -11.61 -16.23
C THR A 75 -1.05 -11.07 -16.41
N LEU A 76 -0.22 -11.74 -17.20
CA LEU A 76 1.14 -11.27 -17.52
C LEU A 76 1.12 -9.97 -18.32
N ILE A 77 0.24 -9.85 -19.33
CA ILE A 77 0.11 -8.63 -20.13
C ILE A 77 -0.31 -7.45 -19.25
N ILE A 78 -1.32 -7.64 -18.39
CA ILE A 78 -1.78 -6.61 -17.45
C ILE A 78 -0.64 -6.23 -16.49
N GLY A 79 0.07 -7.21 -15.92
CA GLY A 79 1.21 -6.97 -15.04
C GLY A 79 2.31 -6.16 -15.72
N PHE A 80 2.64 -6.49 -16.97
CA PHE A 80 3.60 -5.73 -17.76
C PHE A 80 3.16 -4.28 -18.00
N LEU A 81 1.89 -4.06 -18.37
CA LEU A 81 1.33 -2.72 -18.57
C LEU A 81 1.35 -1.88 -17.28
N ILE A 82 1.06 -2.49 -16.13
CA ILE A 82 1.15 -1.81 -14.83
C ILE A 82 2.59 -1.40 -14.53
N ILE A 83 3.56 -2.30 -14.67
CA ILE A 83 4.98 -1.99 -14.45
C ILE A 83 5.45 -0.88 -15.37
N TYR A 84 5.09 -0.96 -16.66
CA TYR A 84 5.42 0.06 -17.64
C TYR A 84 4.81 1.43 -17.28
N GLY A 85 3.54 1.45 -16.86
CA GLY A 85 2.85 2.65 -16.40
C GLY A 85 3.52 3.28 -15.17
N ILE A 86 3.87 2.48 -14.17
CA ILE A 86 4.57 2.93 -12.96
C ILE A 86 5.92 3.55 -13.34
N ARG A 87 6.72 2.87 -14.17
CA ARG A 87 8.02 3.39 -14.63
C ARG A 87 7.89 4.71 -15.37
N ARG A 88 6.84 4.88 -16.19
CA ARG A 88 6.60 6.13 -16.92
C ARG A 88 6.25 7.29 -15.99
N THR A 89 5.49 7.04 -14.93
CA THR A 89 5.12 8.08 -13.96
C THR A 89 6.27 8.45 -13.04
N ALA A 90 7.12 7.48 -12.65
CA ALA A 90 8.29 7.73 -11.80
C ALA A 90 9.45 8.44 -12.52
N ALA A 91 9.45 8.46 -13.85
CA ALA A 91 10.43 9.17 -14.68
C ALA A 91 10.05 10.64 -14.95
N ARG A 92 8.90 11.11 -14.44
CA ARG A 92 8.47 12.51 -14.46
C ARG A 92 8.68 13.14 -13.09
#